data_AF-A0ABD7WYZ0-F1
#
_entry.id   AF-A0ABD7WYZ0-F1
#
_cell.length_a   1.000
_cell.length_b   1.000
_cell.length_c   1.000
_cell.angle_alpha   90.00
_cell.angle_beta   90.00
_cell.angle_gamma   90.00
#
_symmetry.space_group_name_H-M   'P 1'
#
loop_
_entity.id
_entity.type
_entity.pdbx_description
1 polymer ?
#
loop_
_entity_poly.entity_id
_entity_poly.type
_entity_poly.pdbx_seq_one_letter_code
_entity_poly.pdbx_strand_id
1 'polypeptide(L)'
;MKLNEVLHRITTIYNELEEECFQYIGTVINENAELDISRLEELSTLLNFVYECSEDVLVGSILTKLDYGQPIYQFAMLKPISLEGNEDKLDILYEEKVKVERAILDVYTAQRKKLLTQAAEDLKELHYELQTYVYACNI
;
A
#
# COMPACT_ATOMS: atom_id res chain seq x y z
N MET A 1 17.52 -8.09 15.56
CA MET A 1 16.76 -6.91 16.01
C MET A 1 16.19 -7.20 17.39
N LYS A 2 16.09 -6.22 18.31
CA LYS A 2 15.41 -6.49 19.59
C LYS A 2 13.90 -6.41 19.38
N LEU A 3 13.12 -7.26 20.06
CA LEU A 3 11.67 -7.31 19.91
C LEU A 3 11.02 -5.93 20.13
N ASN A 4 11.46 -5.19 21.15
CA ASN A 4 10.93 -3.84 21.41
C ASN A 4 11.18 -2.85 20.26
N GLU A 5 12.31 -2.95 19.56
CA GLU A 5 12.61 -2.11 18.39
C GLU A 5 11.69 -2.48 17.21
N VAL A 6 11.42 -3.78 17.04
CA VAL A 6 10.49 -4.30 16.02
C VAL A 6 9.09 -3.76 16.26
N LEU A 7 8.58 -3.91 17.49
CA LEU A 7 7.24 -3.45 17.86
C LEU A 7 7.08 -1.93 17.72
N HIS A 8 8.11 -1.18 18.10
CA HIS A 8 8.12 0.26 17.90
C HIS A 8 8.05 0.61 16.41
N ARG A 9 8.84 -0.07 15.56
CA ARG A 9 8.83 0.18 14.12
C ARG A 9 7.51 -0.21 13.47
N ILE A 10 6.89 -1.32 13.87
CA ILE A 10 5.54 -1.71 13.42
C ILE A 10 4.53 -0.61 13.76
N THR A 11 4.60 -0.06 14.98
CA THR A 11 3.74 1.06 15.40
C THR A 11 3.96 2.30 14.53
N THR A 12 5.22 2.63 14.21
CA THR A 12 5.53 3.73 13.29
C THR A 12 4.92 3.50 11.91
N ILE A 13 5.10 2.32 11.33
CA ILE A 13 4.56 2.00 10.00
C ILE A 13 3.03 2.05 10.02
N TYR A 14 2.39 1.55 11.08
CA TYR A 14 0.93 1.67 11.24
C TYR A 14 0.47 3.13 11.19
N ASN A 15 1.14 4.05 11.89
CA ASN A 15 0.77 5.47 11.89
C ASN A 15 1.01 6.11 10.51
N GLU A 16 2.09 5.76 9.82
CA GLU A 16 2.34 6.22 8.45
C GLU A 16 1.24 5.73 7.50
N LEU A 17 0.85 4.45 7.59
CA LEU A 17 -0.25 3.86 6.80
C LEU A 17 -1.61 4.46 7.17
N GLU A 18 -1.82 4.85 8.43
CA GLU A 18 -3.02 5.54 8.87
C GLU A 18 -3.16 6.90 8.17
N GLU A 19 -2.08 7.68 8.15
CA GLU A 19 -2.03 9.01 7.53
C GLU A 19 -2.11 8.96 6.00
N GLU A 20 -1.52 7.96 5.36
CA GLU A 20 -1.43 7.92 3.89
C GLU A 20 -2.56 7.10 3.25
N CYS A 21 -3.07 6.08 3.95
CA CYS A 21 -3.98 5.09 3.38
C CYS A 21 -5.28 4.94 4.19
N PHE A 22 -5.21 4.42 5.41
CA PHE A 22 -6.37 3.86 6.10
C PHE A 22 -7.45 4.90 6.40
N GLN A 23 -7.08 6.14 6.73
CA GLN A 23 -8.05 7.20 6.99
C GLN A 23 -8.93 7.53 5.76
N TYR A 24 -8.48 7.22 4.55
CA TYR A 24 -9.21 7.48 3.31
C TYR A 24 -10.09 6.30 2.88
N ILE A 25 -9.78 5.08 3.33
CA ILE A 25 -10.50 3.87 2.91
C ILE A 25 -11.96 3.90 3.39
N GLY A 26 -12.89 3.71 2.46
CA GLY A 26 -14.34 3.75 2.76
C GLY A 26 -14.91 5.16 2.91
N THR A 27 -14.11 6.21 2.67
CA THR A 27 -14.58 7.61 2.68
C THR A 27 -14.94 8.11 1.26
N VAL A 28 -15.53 9.30 1.19
CA VAL A 28 -15.82 9.99 -0.09
C VAL A 28 -14.56 10.38 -0.87
N ILE A 29 -13.40 10.43 -0.21
CA ILE A 29 -12.10 10.79 -0.81
C ILE A 29 -11.15 9.59 -0.85
N ASN A 30 -11.67 8.37 -0.97
CA ASN A 30 -10.87 7.14 -1.04
C ASN A 30 -9.79 7.19 -2.14
N GLU A 31 -10.04 7.91 -3.21
CA GLU A 31 -9.04 8.14 -4.27
C GLU A 31 -7.75 8.83 -3.81
N ASN A 32 -7.72 9.44 -2.62
CA ASN A 32 -6.50 9.99 -2.02
C ASN A 32 -5.65 8.95 -1.27
N ALA A 33 -6.15 7.72 -1.09
CA ALA A 33 -5.42 6.66 -0.38
C ALA A 33 -4.13 6.30 -1.13
N GLU A 34 -2.97 6.53 -0.54
CA GLU A 34 -1.68 6.14 -1.07
C GLU A 34 -1.11 4.97 -0.27
N LEU A 35 -0.43 4.06 -0.96
CA LEU A 35 0.13 2.88 -0.34
C LEU A 35 1.51 2.61 -0.92
N ASP A 36 2.55 2.90 -0.13
CA ASP A 36 3.92 2.63 -0.51
C ASP A 36 4.26 1.14 -0.29
N ILE A 37 4.62 0.48 -1.39
CA ILE A 37 5.03 -0.93 -1.38
C ILE A 37 6.22 -1.19 -0.45
N SER A 38 7.16 -0.24 -0.32
CA SER A 38 8.33 -0.41 0.52
C SER A 38 7.95 -0.53 2.01
N ARG A 39 6.86 0.13 2.42
CA ARG A 39 6.31 0.06 3.78
C ARG A 39 5.63 -1.27 4.03
N LEU A 40 4.94 -1.83 3.05
CA LEU A 40 4.35 -3.16 3.14
C LEU A 40 5.42 -4.26 3.23
N GLU A 41 6.48 -4.15 2.45
CA GLU A 41 7.61 -5.10 2.47
C GLU A 41 8.36 -5.04 3.81
N GLU A 42 8.59 -3.84 4.33
CA GLU A 42 9.16 -3.65 5.66
C GLU A 42 8.24 -4.24 6.74
N LEU A 43 6.96 -3.89 6.73
CA LEU A 43 5.97 -4.42 7.68
C LEU A 43 5.92 -5.95 7.66
N SER A 44 5.90 -6.56 6.48
CA SER A 44 5.91 -8.02 6.32
C SER A 44 7.17 -8.64 6.92
N THR A 45 8.33 -8.01 6.73
CA THR A 45 9.60 -8.49 7.31
C THR A 45 9.57 -8.45 8.84
N LEU A 46 9.05 -7.35 9.41
CA LEU A 46 8.93 -7.19 10.86
C LEU A 46 7.93 -8.16 11.48
N LEU A 47 6.77 -8.34 10.84
CA LEU A 47 5.74 -9.28 11.31
C LEU A 47 6.18 -10.73 11.20
N ASN A 48 6.93 -11.11 10.16
CA ASN A 48 7.52 -12.45 10.08
C ASN A 48 8.47 -12.71 11.25
N PHE A 49 9.32 -11.73 11.61
CA PHE A 49 10.18 -11.87 12.79
C PHE A 49 9.38 -12.07 14.08
N VAL A 50 8.27 -11.33 14.26
CA VAL A 50 7.39 -11.52 15.42
C VAL A 50 6.76 -12.92 15.38
N TYR A 51 6.23 -13.33 14.23
CA TYR A 51 5.56 -14.61 14.06
C TYR A 51 6.48 -15.79 14.41
N GLU A 52 7.74 -15.74 13.97
CA GLU A 52 8.75 -16.74 14.33
C GLU A 52 9.03 -16.81 15.85
N CYS A 53 8.79 -15.73 16.60
CA CYS A 53 9.01 -15.70 18.04
C CYS A 53 7.81 -16.19 18.86
N SER A 54 6.57 -16.01 18.39
CA SER A 54 5.36 -16.21 19.18
C SER A 54 4.26 -17.05 18.54
N GLU A 55 4.36 -17.36 17.24
CA GLU A 55 3.31 -18.02 16.44
C GLU A 55 1.93 -17.36 16.60
N ASP A 56 1.92 -16.03 16.72
CA ASP A 56 0.71 -15.26 16.97
C ASP A 56 -0.25 -15.32 15.77
N VAL A 57 -1.49 -15.78 16.03
CA VAL A 57 -2.53 -15.98 15.01
C VAL A 57 -2.93 -14.68 14.32
N LEU A 58 -2.95 -13.56 15.04
CA LEU A 58 -3.27 -12.25 14.48
C LEU A 58 -2.17 -11.80 13.53
N VAL A 59 -0.91 -12.00 13.92
CA VAL A 59 0.25 -11.71 13.05
C VAL A 59 0.21 -12.57 11.79
N GLY A 60 -0.15 -13.86 11.91
CA GLY A 60 -0.36 -14.73 10.77
C GLY A 60 -1.46 -14.23 9.82
N SER A 61 -2.61 -13.79 10.35
CA SER A 61 -3.70 -13.19 9.56
C SER A 61 -3.22 -11.96 8.79
N ILE A 62 -2.50 -11.06 9.45
CA ILE A 62 -1.96 -9.84 8.81
C ILE A 62 -1.01 -10.22 7.67
N LEU A 63 -0.09 -11.16 7.90
CA LEU A 63 0.86 -11.62 6.87
C LEU A 63 0.14 -12.15 5.62
N THR A 64 -0.93 -12.94 5.77
CA THR A 64 -1.66 -13.47 4.61
C THR A 64 -2.31 -12.40 3.74
N LYS A 65 -2.63 -11.23 4.30
CA LYS A 65 -3.17 -10.09 3.56
C LYS A 65 -2.10 -9.29 2.82
N LEU A 66 -0.85 -9.37 3.28
CA LEU A 66 0.31 -8.70 2.67
C LEU A 66 0.99 -9.54 1.58
N ASP A 67 0.54 -10.78 1.38
CA ASP A 67 1.10 -11.68 0.36
C ASP A 67 1.04 -11.07 -1.06
N TYR A 68 2.05 -11.39 -1.88
CA TYR A 68 2.21 -10.91 -3.25
C TYR A 68 0.96 -11.08 -4.13
N GLY A 69 0.18 -12.14 -3.90
CA GLY A 69 -1.02 -12.45 -4.68
C GLY A 69 -2.24 -11.59 -4.33
N GLN A 70 -2.20 -10.85 -3.22
CA GLN A 70 -3.37 -10.16 -2.68
C GLN A 70 -3.64 -8.82 -3.35
N PRO A 71 -4.91 -8.37 -3.35
CA PRO A 71 -5.30 -7.08 -3.91
C PRO A 71 -4.51 -5.89 -3.34
N ILE A 72 -4.16 -5.92 -2.05
CA ILE A 72 -3.36 -4.88 -1.37
C ILE A 72 -2.01 -4.71 -2.06
N TYR A 73 -1.31 -5.82 -2.31
CA TYR A 73 0.01 -5.80 -2.95
C TYR A 73 -0.08 -5.27 -4.39
N GLN A 74 -1.09 -5.70 -5.15
CA GLN A 74 -1.33 -5.22 -6.52
C GLN A 74 -1.62 -3.72 -6.57
N PHE A 75 -2.36 -3.19 -5.59
CA PHE A 75 -2.62 -1.76 -5.46
C PHE A 75 -1.33 -0.98 -5.17
N ALA A 76 -0.54 -1.41 -4.20
CA ALA A 76 0.71 -0.76 -3.82
C ALA A 76 1.79 -0.79 -4.92
N MET A 77 1.78 -1.81 -5.78
CA MET A 77 2.69 -1.92 -6.91
C MET A 77 2.36 -0.98 -8.08
N LEU A 78 1.15 -0.43 -8.14
CA LEU A 78 0.73 0.38 -9.28
C LEU A 78 1.53 1.69 -9.31
N LYS A 79 2.42 1.83 -10.29
CA LYS A 79 3.19 3.06 -10.51
C LYS A 79 2.57 3.92 -11.60
N PRO A 80 2.63 5.26 -11.47
CA PRO A 80 2.33 6.16 -12.57
C PRO A 80 3.19 5.80 -13.78
N ILE A 81 2.57 5.76 -14.96
CA ILE A 81 3.29 5.56 -16.22
C ILE A 81 3.98 6.88 -16.57
N SER A 82 5.32 6.88 -16.60
CA SER A 82 6.12 8.03 -17.03
C SER A 82 6.52 7.89 -18.50
N LEU A 83 6.53 9.01 -19.22
CA LEU A 83 7.08 9.12 -20.57
C LEU A 83 8.56 9.53 -20.58
N GLU A 84 9.15 9.82 -19.42
CA GLU A 84 10.56 10.19 -19.31
C GLU A 84 11.48 9.13 -19.94
N GLY A 85 12.39 9.56 -20.81
CA GLY A 85 13.32 8.67 -21.53
C GLY A 85 12.78 8.06 -22.83
N ASN A 86 11.51 8.31 -23.19
CA ASN A 86 10.97 7.99 -24.53
C ASN A 86 10.85 9.22 -25.45
N GLU A 87 11.40 10.36 -25.03
CA GLU A 87 11.29 11.63 -25.74
C GLU A 87 11.91 11.57 -27.15
N ASP A 88 13.05 10.89 -27.30
CA ASP A 88 13.74 10.71 -28.59
C ASP A 88 13.01 9.78 -29.56
N LYS A 89 12.03 8.99 -29.08
CA LYS A 89 11.20 8.09 -29.90
C LYS A 89 9.83 8.69 -30.24
N LEU A 90 9.46 9.76 -29.55
CA LEU A 90 8.21 10.49 -29.74
C LEU A 90 8.51 11.72 -30.60
N ASP A 91 8.66 11.51 -31.91
CA ASP A 91 8.75 12.58 -32.91
C ASP A 91 7.35 13.20 -33.12
N ILE A 92 6.83 13.80 -32.05
CA ILE A 92 5.41 14.14 -31.86
C ILE A 92 5.29 15.64 -31.61
N LEU A 93 4.37 16.31 -32.31
CA LEU A 93 4.05 17.72 -32.08
C LEU A 93 3.63 17.94 -30.61
N TYR A 94 3.98 19.08 -30.02
CA TYR A 94 3.70 19.37 -28.60
C TYR A 94 2.24 19.06 -28.18
N GLU A 95 1.26 19.37 -29.04
CA GLU A 95 -0.16 19.08 -28.78
C GLU A 95 -0.50 17.59 -28.72
N GLU A 96 0.20 16.76 -29.49
CA GLU A 96 0.03 15.31 -29.48
C GLU A 96 0.73 14.69 -28.26
N LYS A 97 1.88 15.23 -27.82
CA LYS A 97 2.51 14.83 -26.54
C LYS A 97 1.54 15.04 -25.38
N VAL A 98 0.90 16.21 -25.31
CA VAL A 98 -0.10 16.53 -24.27
C VAL A 98 -1.30 15.57 -24.31
N LYS A 99 -1.77 15.20 -25.51
CA LYS A 99 -2.87 14.21 -25.65
C LYS A 99 -2.46 12.83 -25.13
N VAL A 100 -1.24 12.38 -25.41
CA VAL A 100 -0.72 11.09 -24.94
C VAL A 100 -0.56 11.10 -23.43
N GLU A 101 0.05 12.14 -22.85
CA GLU A 101 0.20 12.30 -21.40
C GLU A 101 -1.15 12.25 -20.69
N ARG A 102 -2.17 12.94 -21.23
CA ARG A 102 -3.53 12.92 -20.68
C ARG A 102 -4.16 11.53 -20.75
N ALA A 103 -4.05 10.85 -21.90
CA ALA A 103 -4.59 9.51 -22.05
C ALA A 103 -3.92 8.50 -21.10
N ILE A 104 -2.60 8.64 -20.88
CA ILE A 104 -1.86 7.83 -19.92
C ILE A 104 -2.35 8.08 -18.49
N LEU A 105 -2.52 9.34 -18.11
CA LEU A 105 -3.06 9.71 -16.81
C LEU A 105 -4.46 9.13 -16.59
N ASP A 106 -5.35 9.26 -17.59
CA ASP A 106 -6.72 8.73 -17.52
C ASP A 106 -6.74 7.21 -17.33
N VAL A 107 -5.87 6.48 -18.05
CA VAL A 107 -5.72 5.02 -17.91
C VAL A 107 -5.19 4.66 -16.52
N TYR A 108 -4.16 5.35 -16.04
CA TYR A 108 -3.59 5.14 -14.71
C TYR A 108 -4.65 5.38 -13.62
N THR A 109 -5.38 6.49 -13.67
CA THR A 109 -6.41 6.82 -12.69
C THR A 109 -7.54 5.78 -12.71
N ALA A 110 -7.96 5.31 -13.88
CA ALA A 110 -8.98 4.25 -13.99
C ALA A 110 -8.49 2.92 -13.39
N GLN A 111 -7.25 2.51 -13.69
CA GLN A 111 -6.66 1.29 -13.13
C GLN A 111 -6.49 1.40 -11.60
N ARG A 112 -5.99 2.54 -11.12
CA ARG A 112 -5.82 2.81 -9.70
C ARG A 112 -7.14 2.72 -8.95
N LYS A 113 -8.20 3.36 -9.47
CA LYS A 113 -9.54 3.29 -8.89
C LYS A 113 -10.06 1.85 -8.83
N LYS A 114 -9.85 1.06 -9.89
CA LYS A 114 -10.24 -0.34 -9.94
C LYS A 114 -9.51 -1.15 -8.86
N LEU A 115 -8.19 -1.05 -8.78
CA LEU A 115 -7.37 -1.79 -7.81
C LEU A 115 -7.70 -1.40 -6.38
N LEU A 116 -7.87 -0.11 -6.10
CA LEU A 116 -8.30 0.37 -4.79
C LEU A 116 -9.67 -0.19 -4.40
N THR A 117 -10.62 -0.24 -5.34
CA THR A 117 -11.94 -0.84 -5.09
C THR A 117 -11.83 -2.33 -4.74
N GLN A 118 -10.90 -3.05 -5.40
CA GLN A 118 -10.65 -4.46 -5.14
C GLN A 118 -9.98 -4.70 -3.79
N ALA A 119 -9.07 -3.80 -3.38
CA ALA A 119 -8.34 -3.90 -2.13
C ALA A 119 -9.07 -3.28 -0.92
N ALA A 120 -10.17 -2.53 -1.12
CA ALA A 120 -10.76 -1.70 -0.08
C ALA A 120 -11.20 -2.47 1.16
N GLU A 121 -11.84 -3.63 1.02
CA GLU A 121 -12.27 -4.42 2.18
C GLU A 121 -11.05 -5.03 2.90
N ASP A 122 -10.10 -5.61 2.16
CA ASP A 122 -8.87 -6.15 2.75
C ASP A 122 -8.06 -5.08 3.48
N LEU A 123 -8.02 -3.84 2.96
CA LEU A 123 -7.36 -2.70 3.61
C LEU A 123 -8.06 -2.28 4.91
N LYS A 124 -9.39 -2.34 4.97
CA LYS A 124 -10.12 -2.10 6.22
C LYS A 124 -9.81 -3.17 7.26
N GLU A 125 -9.84 -4.44 6.85
CA GLU A 125 -9.52 -5.54 7.74
C GLU A 125 -8.07 -5.44 8.24
N LEU A 126 -7.13 -5.14 7.34
CA LEU A 126 -5.72 -4.90 7.69
C LEU A 126 -5.57 -3.77 8.72
N HIS A 127 -6.28 -2.64 8.51
CA HIS A 127 -6.30 -1.54 9.47
C HIS A 127 -6.75 -2.01 10.86
N TYR A 128 -7.88 -2.72 10.95
CA TYR A 128 -8.40 -3.21 12.24
C TYR A 128 -7.46 -4.21 12.92
N GLU A 129 -6.89 -5.15 12.16
CA GLU A 129 -5.96 -6.15 12.70
C GLU A 129 -4.67 -5.50 13.19
N LEU A 130 -4.07 -4.59 12.42
CA LEU A 130 -2.87 -3.85 12.83
C LEU A 130 -3.15 -2.95 14.04
N GLN A 131 -4.28 -2.24 14.06
CA GLN A 131 -4.67 -1.42 15.20
C GLN A 131 -4.80 -2.26 16.47
N THR A 132 -5.47 -3.41 16.37
CA THR A 132 -5.63 -4.36 17.49
C THR A 132 -4.28 -4.85 17.98
N TYR A 133 -3.40 -5.23 17.06
CA TYR A 133 -2.06 -5.70 17.38
C TYR A 133 -1.22 -4.62 18.07
N VAL A 134 -1.15 -3.42 17.49
CA VAL A 134 -0.40 -2.27 18.03
C VAL A 134 -0.93 -1.89 19.42
N TYR A 135 -2.24 -1.89 19.63
CA TYR A 135 -2.82 -1.61 20.94
C TYR A 135 -2.43 -2.67 21.98
N ALA A 136 -2.52 -3.95 21.63
CA ALA A 136 -2.15 -5.05 22.52
C ALA A 136 -0.66 -5.05 22.91
N CYS A 137 0.22 -4.62 22.00
CA CYS A 137 1.66 -4.53 22.26
C CYS A 137 2.09 -3.29 23.05
N ASN A 138 1.23 -2.27 23.17
CA ASN A 138 1.52 -1.03 23.88
C ASN A 138 0.90 -0.96 25.29
N ILE A 139 0.18 -2.01 25.72
CA ILE A 139 -0.32 -2.21 27.10
C ILE A 139 0.66 -3.10 27.88
#